data_AF-A0A747X1B2-F1
#
_entry.id   AF-A0A747X1B2-F1
#
_cell.length_a   1.000
_cell.length_b   1.000
_cell.length_c   1.000
_cell.angle_alpha   90.00
_cell.angle_beta   90.00
_cell.angle_gamma   90.00
#
_symmetry.space_group_name_H-M   'P 1'
#
loop_
_entity.id
_entity.type
_entity.pdbx_description
1 polymer ?
#
loop_
_entity_poly.entity_id
_entity_poly.type
_entity_poly.pdbx_seq_one_letter_code
_entity_poly.pdbx_strand_id
1 'polypeptide(L)'
;MFIDAFMAWVHHAWGVYFNKPDPYVGVVTAIGALVTALALVYTAKAARAASKSTKVAQEALDHTMNNTRRDEFTRHFTLLLEQHNDQLEIVKDYLDSRDGKAFFESVRDSITLKQAHELMHGHSYISPYMRVLYHLLKYIDKAFYKPDALPEEKKGFSSLIRSLIRNDVLYLVALNSAFTNDLGELNQYAKYQKLLHEFSFFEHAQFYKTLANESVSVTKIFEDIKSKNSQDIMSTIEKIIEGKSVEKSKIQFPLPLVVSSLYENPSHRFSEEYLFNLHNEFSVKYHHQKSILLKKLNDDLKIENFFKGFLDRHAILTTPEEKYEIYENNNLSSDKLEESPLVEKNYILEELKKYREPHYKSNENILFCKLNERGLPLVYFSYSFDEECRDYLKRNSHKKALEADEYWQQVEIIIAFWKSYEDEIASKRVS
;
A
#
# COMPACT_ATOMS: atom_id res chain seq x y z
N MET A 1 39.43 -70.08 -43.63
CA MET A 1 38.72 -71.25 -44.18
C MET A 1 37.57 -70.87 -45.13
N PHE A 2 36.57 -70.08 -44.73
CA PHE A 2 35.46 -69.68 -45.64
C PHE A 2 35.86 -68.59 -46.66
N ILE A 3 36.73 -67.65 -46.26
CA ILE A 3 37.22 -66.56 -47.13
C ILE A 3 38.17 -67.11 -48.21
N ASP A 4 39.08 -68.01 -47.85
CA ASP A 4 40.06 -68.58 -48.78
C ASP A 4 39.41 -69.43 -49.88
N ALA A 5 38.39 -70.22 -49.51
CA ALA A 5 37.59 -71.01 -50.45
C ALA A 5 36.74 -70.11 -51.38
N PHE A 6 36.20 -69.00 -50.87
CA PHE A 6 35.45 -68.03 -51.66
C PHE A 6 36.36 -67.30 -52.66
N MET A 7 37.54 -66.86 -52.23
CA MET A 7 38.50 -66.18 -53.12
C MET A 7 39.04 -67.11 -54.21
N ALA A 8 39.27 -68.40 -53.91
CA ALA A 8 39.63 -69.40 -54.92
C ALA A 8 38.51 -69.61 -55.96
N TRP A 9 37.24 -69.64 -55.51
CA TRP A 9 36.08 -69.74 -56.41
C TRP A 9 35.91 -68.48 -57.28
N VAL A 10 36.08 -67.28 -56.72
CA VAL A 10 36.05 -66.02 -57.47
C VAL A 10 37.13 -65.99 -58.55
N HIS A 11 38.35 -66.41 -58.22
CA HIS A 11 39.47 -66.46 -59.18
C HIS A 11 39.23 -67.48 -60.32
N HIS A 12 38.59 -68.60 -60.01
CA HIS A 12 38.18 -69.60 -61.00
C HIS A 12 37.04 -69.08 -61.91
N ALA A 13 36.02 -68.44 -61.35
CA ALA A 13 34.91 -67.83 -62.09
C ALA A 13 35.40 -66.70 -63.01
N TRP A 14 36.37 -65.90 -62.55
CA TRP A 14 37.01 -64.83 -63.34
C TRP A 14 37.77 -65.38 -64.56
N GLY A 15 38.45 -66.53 -64.40
CA GLY A 15 39.12 -67.22 -65.51
C GLY A 15 38.16 -67.83 -66.54
N VAL A 16 36.94 -68.22 -66.13
CA VAL A 16 35.88 -68.73 -67.02
C VAL A 16 35.18 -67.60 -67.78
N TYR A 17 35.01 -66.43 -67.15
CA TYR A 17 34.36 -65.24 -67.74
C TYR A 17 35.10 -64.69 -68.97
N PHE A 18 36.43 -64.66 -68.96
CA PHE A 18 37.21 -64.09 -70.08
C PHE A 18 37.46 -65.06 -71.25
N ASN A 19 37.27 -66.37 -71.06
CA ASN A 19 37.78 -67.40 -71.99
C ASN A 19 36.70 -68.25 -72.70
N LYS A 20 35.39 -67.97 -72.57
CA LYS A 20 34.31 -68.78 -73.20
C LYS A 20 33.19 -67.93 -73.83
N PRO A 21 32.45 -68.41 -74.87
CA PRO A 21 31.42 -67.64 -75.57
C PRO A 21 30.15 -67.39 -74.72
N ASP A 22 29.37 -66.40 -75.18
CA ASP A 22 28.21 -65.70 -74.58
C ASP A 22 27.42 -66.32 -73.41
N PRO A 23 26.90 -67.57 -73.42
CA PRO A 23 25.99 -68.04 -72.37
C PRO A 23 26.61 -68.19 -70.97
N TYR A 24 27.91 -68.50 -70.85
CA TYR A 24 28.56 -68.69 -69.54
C TYR A 24 28.88 -67.36 -68.82
N VAL A 25 29.20 -66.33 -69.61
CA VAL A 25 29.44 -64.95 -69.13
C VAL A 25 28.16 -64.38 -68.51
N GLY A 26 27.00 -64.64 -69.12
CA GLY A 26 25.70 -64.27 -68.57
C GLY A 26 25.39 -64.90 -67.21
N VAL A 27 25.70 -66.20 -67.03
CA VAL A 27 25.47 -66.92 -65.75
C VAL A 27 26.39 -66.40 -64.64
N VAL A 28 27.68 -66.17 -64.93
CA VAL A 28 28.64 -65.63 -63.94
C VAL A 28 28.27 -64.20 -63.55
N THR A 29 27.84 -63.37 -64.50
CA THR A 29 27.35 -62.01 -64.26
C THR A 29 26.09 -62.01 -63.38
N ALA A 30 25.14 -62.91 -63.64
CA ALA A 30 23.93 -63.06 -62.84
C ALA A 30 24.23 -63.49 -61.39
N ILE A 31 25.18 -64.40 -61.17
CA ILE A 31 25.62 -64.80 -59.83
C ILE A 31 26.34 -63.64 -59.12
N GLY A 32 27.23 -62.93 -59.81
CA GLY A 32 27.90 -61.74 -59.27
C GLY A 32 26.91 -60.62 -58.88
N ALA A 33 25.89 -60.40 -59.70
CA ALA A 33 24.80 -59.47 -59.41
C ALA A 33 23.96 -59.90 -58.20
N LEU A 34 23.67 -61.20 -58.04
CA LEU A 34 22.97 -61.74 -56.87
C LEU A 34 23.79 -61.60 -55.59
N VAL A 35 25.09 -61.90 -55.62
CA VAL A 35 25.99 -61.71 -54.47
C VAL A 35 26.09 -60.21 -54.11
N THR A 36 26.18 -59.34 -55.11
CA THR A 36 26.20 -57.89 -54.89
C THR A 36 24.87 -57.40 -54.30
N ALA A 37 23.73 -57.88 -54.81
CA ALA A 37 22.41 -57.55 -54.27
C ALA A 37 22.26 -58.02 -52.82
N LEU A 38 22.72 -59.23 -52.48
CA LEU A 38 22.76 -59.72 -51.10
C LEU A 38 23.69 -58.86 -50.22
N ALA A 39 24.88 -58.52 -50.70
CA ALA A 39 25.81 -57.65 -49.98
C ALA A 39 25.20 -56.27 -49.72
N LEU A 40 24.48 -55.68 -50.69
CA LEU A 40 23.76 -54.42 -50.55
C LEU A 40 22.59 -54.53 -49.56
N VAL A 41 21.86 -55.65 -49.53
CA VAL A 41 20.80 -55.90 -48.53
C VAL A 41 21.39 -55.99 -47.12
N TYR A 42 22.50 -56.73 -46.93
CA TYR A 42 23.20 -56.80 -45.66
C TYR A 42 23.78 -55.44 -45.25
N THR A 43 24.37 -54.70 -46.19
CA THR A 43 24.90 -53.34 -45.95
C THR A 43 23.78 -52.38 -45.58
N ALA A 44 22.63 -52.43 -46.26
CA ALA A 44 21.47 -51.60 -45.93
C ALA A 44 20.89 -51.95 -44.55
N LYS A 45 20.84 -53.25 -44.19
CA LYS A 45 20.42 -53.69 -42.85
C LYS A 45 21.41 -53.22 -41.77
N ALA A 46 22.71 -53.33 -42.03
CA ALA A 46 23.76 -52.85 -41.13
C ALA A 46 23.71 -51.32 -40.97
N ALA A 47 23.54 -50.57 -42.07
CA ALA A 47 23.41 -49.12 -42.04
C ALA A 47 22.15 -48.65 -41.28
N ARG A 48 21.00 -49.35 -41.45
CA ARG A 48 19.79 -49.10 -40.66
C ARG A 48 19.99 -49.41 -39.18
N ALA A 49 20.67 -50.50 -38.85
CA ALA A 49 21.00 -50.85 -37.47
C ALA A 49 21.97 -49.84 -36.83
N ALA A 50 22.97 -49.37 -37.57
CA ALA A 50 23.89 -48.33 -37.14
C ALA A 50 23.17 -47.00 -36.91
N SER A 51 22.33 -46.56 -37.85
CA SER A 51 21.51 -45.34 -37.69
C SER A 51 20.57 -45.41 -36.49
N LYS A 52 19.90 -46.55 -36.27
CA LYS A 52 19.08 -46.76 -35.06
C LYS A 52 19.91 -46.70 -33.79
N SER A 53 21.10 -47.28 -33.78
CA SER A 53 22.01 -47.27 -32.63
C SER A 53 22.53 -45.86 -32.33
N THR A 54 22.87 -45.06 -33.36
CA THR A 54 23.23 -43.65 -33.20
C THR A 54 22.10 -42.84 -32.62
N LYS A 55 20.85 -43.06 -33.07
CA LYS A 55 19.67 -42.37 -32.51
C LYS A 55 19.48 -42.71 -31.02
N VAL A 56 19.55 -43.99 -30.65
CA VAL A 56 19.44 -44.43 -29.26
C VAL A 56 20.59 -43.87 -28.41
N ALA A 57 21.82 -43.84 -28.94
CA ALA A 57 22.96 -43.25 -28.25
C ALA A 57 22.79 -41.74 -28.03
N GLN A 58 22.24 -41.03 -29.02
CA GLN A 58 21.93 -39.60 -28.88
C GLN A 58 20.85 -39.37 -27.82
N GLU A 59 19.75 -40.12 -27.86
CA GLU A 59 18.69 -40.05 -26.83
C GLU A 59 19.25 -40.34 -25.43
N ALA A 60 20.10 -41.36 -25.28
CA ALA A 60 20.76 -41.68 -24.02
C ALA A 60 21.72 -40.58 -23.54
N LEU A 61 22.46 -39.95 -24.45
CA LEU A 61 23.34 -38.82 -24.15
C LEU A 61 22.53 -37.61 -23.69
N ASP A 62 21.46 -37.26 -24.40
CA ASP A 62 20.57 -36.15 -24.06
C ASP A 62 19.92 -36.38 -22.67
N HIS A 63 19.47 -37.61 -22.40
CA HIS A 63 18.99 -38.01 -21.07
C HIS A 63 20.07 -37.87 -19.99
N THR A 64 21.30 -38.31 -20.27
CA THR A 64 22.41 -38.23 -19.32
C THR A 64 22.80 -36.77 -19.04
N MET A 65 22.84 -35.92 -20.07
CA MET A 65 23.14 -34.50 -19.93
C MET A 65 22.07 -33.77 -19.11
N ASN A 66 20.78 -34.06 -19.36
CA ASN A 66 19.69 -33.47 -18.59
C ASN A 66 19.71 -33.90 -17.12
N ASN A 67 19.97 -35.19 -16.85
CA ASN A 67 20.11 -35.69 -15.49
C ASN A 67 21.31 -35.05 -14.79
N THR A 68 22.46 -34.95 -15.47
CA THR A 68 23.67 -34.32 -14.91
C THR A 68 23.42 -32.86 -14.53
N ARG A 69 22.75 -32.07 -15.39
CA ARG A 69 22.39 -30.68 -15.08
C ARG A 69 21.47 -30.58 -13.87
N ARG A 70 20.48 -31.48 -13.78
CA ARG A 70 19.56 -31.54 -12.65
C ARG A 70 20.28 -31.91 -11.36
N ASP A 71 21.14 -32.92 -11.39
CA ASP A 71 21.91 -33.37 -10.23
C ASP A 71 22.88 -32.29 -9.74
N GLU A 72 23.54 -31.59 -10.67
CA GLU A 72 24.40 -30.44 -10.34
C GLU A 72 23.60 -29.31 -9.68
N PHE A 73 22.46 -28.96 -10.27
CA PHE A 73 21.55 -27.96 -9.70
C PHE A 73 21.09 -28.36 -8.31
N THR A 74 20.59 -29.59 -8.13
CA THR A 74 20.10 -30.09 -6.85
C THR A 74 21.21 -30.11 -5.81
N ARG A 75 22.42 -30.58 -6.15
CA ARG A 75 23.56 -30.57 -5.23
C ARG A 75 23.91 -29.17 -4.75
N HIS A 76 24.01 -28.20 -5.66
CA HIS A 76 24.35 -26.82 -5.29
C HIS A 76 23.20 -26.14 -4.53
N PHE A 77 21.95 -26.38 -4.94
CA PHE A 77 20.76 -25.93 -4.21
C PHE A 77 20.77 -26.44 -2.77
N THR A 78 21.03 -27.73 -2.56
CA THR A 78 21.10 -28.32 -1.21
C THR A 78 22.19 -27.68 -0.35
N LEU A 79 23.37 -27.41 -0.93
CA LEU A 79 24.45 -26.71 -0.21
C LEU A 79 24.05 -25.27 0.18
N LEU A 80 23.41 -24.53 -0.72
CA LEU A 80 22.94 -23.18 -0.42
C LEU A 80 21.76 -23.20 0.57
N LEU A 81 20.91 -24.22 0.53
CA LEU A 81 19.81 -24.42 1.48
C LEU A 81 20.33 -24.74 2.87
N GLU A 82 21.39 -25.54 2.99
CA GLU A 82 22.07 -25.81 4.26
C GLU A 82 22.67 -24.52 4.84
N GLN A 83 23.40 -23.75 4.03
CA GLN A 83 23.90 -22.42 4.44
C GLN A 83 22.77 -21.47 4.86
N HIS A 84 21.65 -21.49 4.14
CA HIS A 84 20.45 -20.73 4.51
C HIS A 84 19.92 -21.16 5.88
N ASN A 85 19.82 -22.46 6.13
CA ASN A 85 19.28 -22.99 7.39
C ASN A 85 20.18 -22.64 8.57
N ASP A 86 21.50 -22.74 8.41
CA ASP A 86 22.46 -22.35 9.45
C ASP A 86 22.34 -20.86 9.79
N GLN A 87 22.26 -20.00 8.78
CA GLN A 87 22.08 -18.56 9.01
C GLN A 87 20.70 -18.21 9.57
N LEU A 88 19.66 -18.92 9.15
CA LEU A 88 18.31 -18.74 9.67
C LEU A 88 18.24 -19.09 11.17
N GLU A 89 18.93 -20.14 11.60
CA GLU A 89 18.99 -20.52 13.02
C GLU A 89 19.70 -19.44 13.85
N ILE A 90 20.82 -18.92 13.36
CA ILE A 90 21.51 -17.78 13.99
C ILE A 90 20.58 -16.56 14.15
N VAL A 91 19.78 -16.25 13.14
CA VAL A 91 18.81 -15.15 13.21
C VAL A 91 17.69 -15.44 14.20
N LYS A 92 17.16 -16.67 14.23
CA LYS A 92 16.12 -17.07 15.19
C LYS A 92 16.62 -16.95 16.63
N ASP A 93 17.78 -17.51 16.92
CA ASP A 93 18.42 -17.44 18.23
C ASP A 93 18.64 -15.99 18.67
N TYR A 94 19.12 -15.15 17.74
CA TYR A 94 19.28 -13.73 17.99
C TYR A 94 17.93 -13.07 18.31
N LEU A 95 16.91 -13.25 17.47
CA LEU A 95 15.59 -12.63 17.66
C LEU A 95 14.87 -13.12 18.93
N ASP A 96 15.19 -14.31 19.42
CA ASP A 96 14.63 -14.84 20.66
C ASP A 96 15.35 -14.31 21.91
N SER A 97 16.57 -13.80 21.74
CA SER A 97 17.33 -13.11 22.78
C SER A 97 16.70 -11.76 23.16
N ARG A 98 17.14 -11.21 24.31
CA ARG A 98 16.68 -9.89 24.76
C ARG A 98 17.03 -8.78 23.77
N ASP A 99 18.26 -8.79 23.26
CA ASP A 99 18.77 -7.74 22.36
C ASP A 99 18.08 -7.83 21.00
N GLY A 100 17.84 -9.04 20.49
CA GLY A 100 17.09 -9.23 19.25
C GLY A 100 15.62 -8.83 19.34
N LYS A 101 14.96 -9.05 20.48
CA LYS A 101 13.60 -8.55 20.72
C LYS A 101 13.56 -7.01 20.69
N ALA A 102 14.48 -6.36 21.41
CA ALA A 102 14.58 -4.90 21.42
C ALA A 102 14.90 -4.34 20.01
N PHE A 103 15.78 -5.01 19.27
CA PHE A 103 16.06 -4.68 17.88
C PHE A 103 14.81 -4.80 17.00
N PHE A 104 14.09 -5.92 17.09
CA PHE A 104 12.88 -6.15 16.30
C PHE A 104 11.82 -5.08 16.59
N GLU A 105 11.60 -4.74 17.85
CA GLU A 105 10.71 -3.65 18.26
C GLU A 105 11.14 -2.31 17.63
N SER A 106 12.43 -1.98 17.66
CA SER A 106 12.94 -0.75 17.04
C SER A 106 12.73 -0.67 15.53
N VAL A 107 12.86 -1.81 14.83
CA VAL A 107 12.61 -1.91 13.38
C VAL A 107 11.11 -1.80 13.11
N ARG A 108 10.27 -2.51 13.87
CA ARG A 108 8.81 -2.51 13.72
C ARG A 108 8.21 -1.12 13.95
N ASP A 109 8.72 -0.42 14.97
CA ASP A 109 8.21 0.88 15.42
C ASP A 109 8.87 2.07 14.70
N SER A 110 9.68 1.80 13.68
CA SER A 110 10.26 2.82 12.80
C SER A 110 9.17 3.59 12.04
N ILE A 111 9.38 4.90 11.86
CA ILE A 111 8.38 5.78 11.22
C ILE A 111 8.38 5.61 9.70
N THR A 112 9.54 5.32 9.10
CA THR A 112 9.69 5.20 7.65
C THR A 112 10.41 3.91 7.25
N LEU A 113 10.17 3.48 6.00
CA LEU A 113 10.92 2.36 5.40
C LEU A 113 12.43 2.60 5.40
N LYS A 114 12.85 3.87 5.22
CA LYS A 114 14.27 4.26 5.25
C LYS A 114 14.89 4.01 6.63
N GLN A 115 14.22 4.45 7.70
CA GLN A 115 14.71 4.23 9.07
C GLN A 115 14.83 2.74 9.40
N ALA A 116 13.79 1.95 9.06
CA ALA A 116 13.84 0.50 9.25
C ALA A 116 14.99 -0.15 8.45
N HIS A 117 15.20 0.30 7.21
CA HIS A 117 16.30 -0.17 6.38
C HIS A 117 17.67 0.14 7.00
N GLU A 118 17.89 1.38 7.46
CA GLU A 118 19.13 1.82 8.08
C GLU A 118 19.48 1.01 9.34
N LEU A 119 18.48 0.64 10.15
CA LEU A 119 18.68 -0.24 11.31
C LEU A 119 19.13 -1.65 10.93
N MET A 120 18.60 -2.20 9.83
CA MET A 120 18.95 -3.54 9.36
C MET A 120 20.26 -3.56 8.55
N HIS A 121 20.62 -2.44 7.92
CA HIS A 121 21.76 -2.35 7.04
C HIS A 121 23.07 -2.51 7.80
N GLY A 122 23.86 -3.52 7.43
CA GLY A 122 25.12 -3.83 8.11
C GLY A 122 24.96 -4.54 9.46
N HIS A 123 23.72 -4.83 9.89
CA HIS A 123 23.48 -5.55 11.14
C HIS A 123 24.08 -6.96 11.11
N SER A 124 24.85 -7.31 12.14
CA SER A 124 25.72 -8.50 12.19
C SER A 124 24.98 -9.82 12.01
N TYR A 125 23.72 -9.90 12.40
CA TYR A 125 22.90 -11.10 12.28
C TYR A 125 21.96 -11.07 11.06
N ILE A 126 21.37 -9.90 10.75
CA ILE A 126 20.30 -9.79 9.76
C ILE A 126 20.88 -9.68 8.35
N SER A 127 21.90 -8.84 8.16
CA SER A 127 22.49 -8.61 6.82
C SER A 127 23.11 -9.86 6.19
N PRO A 128 23.85 -10.74 6.93
CA PRO A 128 24.35 -11.99 6.37
C PRO A 128 23.23 -12.91 5.88
N TYR A 129 22.16 -13.05 6.66
CA TYR A 129 21.01 -13.86 6.29
C TYR A 129 20.32 -13.34 5.02
N MET A 130 20.05 -12.03 4.93
CA MET A 130 19.46 -11.42 3.72
C MET A 130 20.29 -11.71 2.47
N ARG A 131 21.61 -11.68 2.59
CA ARG A 131 22.53 -11.97 1.48
C ARG A 131 22.46 -13.44 1.06
N VAL A 132 22.46 -14.37 2.02
CA VAL A 132 22.35 -15.81 1.74
C VAL A 132 21.01 -16.13 1.06
N LEU A 133 19.91 -15.60 1.60
CA LEU A 133 18.59 -15.78 1.00
C LEU A 133 18.52 -15.20 -0.43
N TYR A 134 19.05 -13.99 -0.65
CA TYR A 134 19.13 -13.40 -1.99
C TYR A 134 19.90 -14.30 -2.97
N HIS A 135 21.08 -14.81 -2.58
CA HIS A 135 21.88 -15.66 -3.45
C HIS A 135 21.21 -17.00 -3.74
N LEU A 136 20.53 -17.59 -2.77
CA LEU A 136 19.75 -18.81 -2.96
C LEU A 136 18.60 -18.60 -3.95
N LEU A 137 17.82 -17.52 -3.80
CA LEU A 137 16.75 -17.18 -4.76
C LEU A 137 17.30 -16.87 -6.16
N LYS A 138 18.42 -16.14 -6.24
CA LYS A 138 19.10 -15.85 -7.51
C LYS A 138 19.59 -17.13 -8.18
N TYR A 139 20.07 -18.11 -7.41
CA TYR A 139 20.50 -19.40 -7.93
C TYR A 139 19.32 -20.18 -8.53
N ILE A 140 18.19 -20.24 -7.82
CA ILE A 140 16.95 -20.85 -8.35
C ILE A 140 16.54 -20.19 -9.66
N ASP A 141 16.58 -18.86 -9.75
CA ASP A 141 16.17 -18.17 -10.97
C ASP A 141 17.15 -18.40 -12.14
N LYS A 142 18.46 -18.20 -11.92
CA LYS A 142 19.46 -18.13 -12.99
C LYS A 142 20.10 -19.45 -13.38
N ALA A 143 20.23 -20.39 -12.44
CA ALA A 143 20.94 -21.64 -12.65
C ALA A 143 20.01 -22.86 -12.79
N PHE A 144 18.71 -22.63 -12.95
CA PHE A 144 17.73 -23.70 -13.07
C PHE A 144 18.11 -24.66 -14.20
N TYR A 145 18.10 -25.96 -13.93
CA TYR A 145 18.62 -26.99 -14.83
C TYR A 145 17.85 -27.12 -16.16
N LYS A 146 16.66 -26.53 -16.24
CA LYS A 146 15.78 -26.53 -17.42
C LYS A 146 15.69 -25.09 -17.98
N PRO A 147 16.22 -24.82 -19.20
CA PRO A 147 16.22 -23.49 -19.81
C PRO A 147 14.82 -22.90 -20.01
N ASP A 148 13.86 -23.72 -20.43
CA ASP A 148 12.46 -23.32 -20.71
C ASP A 148 11.52 -23.69 -19.54
N ALA A 149 12.02 -23.62 -18.31
CA ALA A 149 11.21 -23.92 -17.14
C ALA A 149 10.10 -22.89 -16.94
N LEU A 150 8.89 -23.38 -16.67
CA LEU A 150 7.79 -22.52 -16.26
C LEU A 150 8.11 -21.93 -14.87
N PRO A 151 7.66 -20.69 -14.58
CA PRO A 151 7.85 -20.06 -13.26
C PRO A 151 7.43 -20.95 -12.09
N GLU A 152 6.37 -21.73 -12.26
CA GLU A 152 5.79 -22.66 -11.29
C GLU A 152 6.76 -23.78 -10.91
N GLU A 153 7.57 -24.27 -11.86
CA GLU A 153 8.58 -25.30 -11.60
C GLU A 153 9.69 -24.75 -10.68
N LYS A 154 10.06 -23.48 -10.85
CA LYS A 154 11.03 -22.80 -9.98
C LYS A 154 10.43 -22.47 -8.62
N LYS A 155 9.16 -22.08 -8.57
CA LYS A 155 8.42 -21.75 -7.33
C LYS A 155 8.38 -22.91 -6.33
N GLY A 156 8.46 -24.16 -6.79
CA GLY A 156 8.57 -25.33 -5.91
C GLY A 156 9.81 -25.28 -4.99
N PHE A 157 10.92 -24.70 -5.43
CA PHE A 157 12.13 -24.57 -4.62
C PHE A 157 12.05 -23.38 -3.66
N SER A 158 11.50 -22.25 -4.11
CA SER A 158 11.32 -21.07 -3.25
C SER A 158 10.27 -21.30 -2.17
N SER A 159 9.23 -22.09 -2.45
CA SER A 159 8.19 -22.43 -1.46
C SER A 159 8.75 -23.31 -0.33
N LEU A 160 9.67 -24.23 -0.63
CA LEU A 160 10.40 -25.02 0.37
C LEU A 160 11.26 -24.13 1.28
N ILE A 161 11.93 -23.12 0.73
CA ILE A 161 12.71 -22.17 1.53
C ILE A 161 11.79 -21.36 2.43
N ARG A 162 10.72 -20.80 1.84
CA ARG A 162 9.74 -19.96 2.55
C ARG A 162 9.13 -20.67 3.75
N SER A 163 8.80 -21.97 3.63
CA SER A 163 8.14 -22.73 4.70
C SER A 163 9.02 -22.94 5.94
N LEU A 164 10.34 -22.77 5.83
CA LEU A 164 11.30 -22.91 6.93
C LEU A 164 11.43 -21.62 7.77
N ILE A 165 11.00 -20.48 7.22
CA ILE A 165 11.25 -19.14 7.75
C ILE A 165 10.06 -18.70 8.62
N ARG A 166 10.35 -18.23 9.84
CA ARG A 166 9.34 -17.70 10.78
C ARG A 166 8.78 -16.36 10.26
N ASN A 167 7.54 -16.05 10.64
CA ASN A 167 6.81 -14.88 10.14
C ASN A 167 7.51 -13.53 10.42
N ASP A 168 8.14 -13.37 11.58
CA ASP A 168 8.92 -12.19 11.93
C ASP A 168 10.16 -12.01 11.03
N VAL A 169 10.85 -13.10 10.69
CA VAL A 169 11.96 -13.09 9.73
C VAL A 169 11.46 -12.77 8.33
N LEU A 170 10.32 -13.34 7.89
CA LEU A 170 9.67 -12.97 6.62
C LEU A 170 9.33 -11.47 6.58
N TYR A 171 8.86 -10.91 7.69
CA TYR A 171 8.60 -9.48 7.81
C TYR A 171 9.87 -8.63 7.66
N LEU A 172 10.97 -9.02 8.31
CA LEU A 172 12.27 -8.34 8.15
C LEU A 172 12.79 -8.44 6.71
N VAL A 173 12.60 -9.59 6.04
CA VAL A 173 12.96 -9.75 4.62
C VAL A 173 12.18 -8.76 3.76
N ALA A 174 10.85 -8.69 3.94
CA ALA A 174 9.99 -7.78 3.19
C ALA A 174 10.38 -6.31 3.39
N LEU A 175 10.68 -5.91 4.64
CA LEU A 175 11.15 -4.56 4.95
C LEU A 175 12.50 -4.25 4.31
N ASN A 176 13.46 -5.18 4.40
CA ASN A 176 14.81 -4.95 3.90
C ASN A 176 14.79 -4.74 2.38
N SER A 177 13.99 -5.52 1.66
CA SER A 177 13.84 -5.42 0.21
C SER A 177 12.84 -4.35 -0.26
N ALA A 178 12.09 -3.70 0.63
CA ALA A 178 11.14 -2.64 0.25
C ALA A 178 11.82 -1.31 -0.09
N PHE A 179 13.05 -1.09 0.38
CA PHE A 179 13.82 0.10 0.06
C PHE A 179 14.62 -0.09 -1.23
N THR A 180 13.96 0.05 -2.39
CA THR A 180 14.50 -0.28 -3.71
C THR A 180 15.05 0.88 -4.52
N ASN A 181 14.75 2.12 -4.10
CA ASN A 181 15.27 3.33 -4.73
C ASN A 181 15.79 4.30 -3.67
N ASP A 182 16.89 4.97 -4.00
CA ASP A 182 17.39 6.14 -3.27
C ASP A 182 17.63 7.24 -4.32
N LEU A 183 17.06 8.43 -4.08
CA LEU A 183 17.13 9.57 -5.01
C LEU A 183 16.72 9.27 -6.47
N GLY A 184 15.82 8.31 -6.69
CA GLY A 184 15.29 7.97 -8.02
C GLY A 184 16.08 6.91 -8.79
N GLU A 185 17.18 6.39 -8.23
CA GLU A 185 17.94 5.29 -8.84
C GLU A 185 17.66 3.96 -8.16
N LEU A 186 17.47 2.90 -8.97
CA LEU A 186 17.28 1.54 -8.45
C LEU A 186 18.57 1.03 -7.79
N ASN A 187 18.47 0.65 -6.53
CA ASN A 187 19.59 0.11 -5.78
C ASN A 187 19.68 -1.42 -5.91
N GLN A 188 20.69 -2.03 -5.28
CA GLN A 188 20.90 -3.48 -5.32
C GLN A 188 19.73 -4.31 -4.77
N TYR A 189 18.89 -3.73 -3.90
CA TYR A 189 17.73 -4.40 -3.32
C TYR A 189 16.56 -4.50 -4.30
N ALA A 190 16.52 -3.69 -5.36
CA ALA A 190 15.50 -3.79 -6.42
C ALA A 190 15.49 -5.18 -7.07
N LYS A 191 16.67 -5.76 -7.33
CA LYS A 191 16.79 -7.13 -7.87
C LYS A 191 16.30 -8.17 -6.88
N TYR A 192 16.51 -7.94 -5.59
CA TYR A 192 16.04 -8.86 -4.55
C TYR A 192 14.51 -8.81 -4.43
N GLN A 193 13.92 -7.61 -4.41
CA GLN A 193 12.48 -7.42 -4.41
C GLN A 193 11.81 -8.11 -5.62
N LYS A 194 12.39 -7.95 -6.81
CA LYS A 194 11.91 -8.60 -8.03
C LYS A 194 11.84 -10.13 -7.88
N LEU A 195 12.89 -10.76 -7.37
CA LEU A 195 12.87 -12.21 -7.11
C LEU A 195 11.79 -12.61 -6.11
N LEU A 196 11.59 -11.81 -5.05
CA LEU A 196 10.54 -12.07 -4.04
C LEU A 196 9.13 -11.99 -4.65
N HIS A 197 8.90 -11.07 -5.60
CA HIS A 197 7.66 -10.99 -6.37
C HIS A 197 7.47 -12.16 -7.32
N GLU A 198 8.49 -12.47 -8.14
CA GLU A 198 8.46 -13.57 -9.12
C GLU A 198 8.13 -14.90 -8.44
N PHE A 199 8.66 -15.13 -7.24
CA PHE A 199 8.42 -16.34 -6.45
C PHE A 199 7.19 -16.30 -5.54
N SER A 200 6.42 -15.20 -5.52
CA SER A 200 5.29 -15.02 -4.58
C SER A 200 5.71 -15.33 -3.12
N PHE A 201 6.89 -14.84 -2.73
CA PHE A 201 7.59 -15.32 -1.54
C PHE A 201 6.85 -15.03 -0.22
N PHE A 202 5.86 -14.15 -0.22
CA PHE A 202 5.11 -13.75 0.97
C PHE A 202 3.64 -14.21 0.97
N GLU A 203 3.24 -15.13 0.09
CA GLU A 203 1.83 -15.51 -0.10
C GLU A 203 1.10 -16.00 1.17
N HIS A 204 1.85 -16.41 2.19
CA HIS A 204 1.33 -16.86 3.49
C HIS A 204 1.81 -16.01 4.67
N ALA A 205 2.57 -14.94 4.42
CA ALA A 205 3.13 -14.12 5.49
C ALA A 205 2.05 -13.25 6.15
N GLN A 206 2.01 -13.27 7.48
CA GLN A 206 1.05 -12.52 8.30
C GLN A 206 1.74 -11.35 8.99
N PHE A 207 2.11 -10.31 8.23
CA PHE A 207 2.90 -9.18 8.76
C PHE A 207 2.22 -8.44 9.92
N TYR A 208 0.90 -8.33 9.93
CA TYR A 208 0.15 -7.67 11.03
C TYR A 208 0.29 -8.39 12.38
N LYS A 209 0.60 -9.69 12.39
CA LYS A 209 0.85 -10.44 13.64
C LYS A 209 2.13 -9.99 14.36
N THR A 210 2.95 -9.15 13.74
CA THR A 210 4.10 -8.52 14.41
C THR A 210 3.69 -7.38 15.35
N LEU A 211 2.47 -6.85 15.19
CA LEU A 211 1.94 -5.73 15.98
C LEU A 211 1.22 -6.17 17.26
N ALA A 212 0.87 -7.45 17.37
CA ALA A 212 0.04 -7.96 18.46
C ALA A 212 0.30 -9.43 18.73
N ASN A 213 -0.12 -9.91 19.90
CA ASN A 213 -0.06 -11.32 20.25
C ASN A 213 -0.84 -12.18 19.24
N GLU A 214 -0.43 -13.44 19.09
CA GLU A 214 -1.01 -14.39 18.13
C GLU A 214 -2.53 -14.55 18.24
N SER A 215 -3.11 -14.30 19.43
CA SER A 215 -4.55 -14.38 19.69
C SER A 215 -5.39 -13.29 19.02
N VAL A 216 -4.79 -12.17 18.61
CA VAL A 216 -5.52 -11.03 18.02
C VAL A 216 -5.71 -11.26 16.52
N SER A 217 -6.94 -11.15 16.01
CA SER A 217 -7.20 -11.29 14.57
C SER A 217 -6.62 -10.13 13.77
N VAL A 218 -6.12 -10.41 12.56
CA VAL A 218 -5.58 -9.37 11.65
C VAL A 218 -6.62 -8.30 11.34
N THR A 219 -7.88 -8.70 11.16
CA THR A 219 -9.00 -7.78 10.92
C THR A 219 -9.16 -6.77 12.05
N LYS A 220 -9.06 -7.20 13.31
CA LYS A 220 -9.17 -6.29 14.46
C LYS A 220 -8.02 -5.27 14.48
N ILE A 221 -6.79 -5.74 14.24
CA ILE A 221 -5.61 -4.84 14.18
C ILE A 221 -5.81 -3.78 13.10
N PHE A 222 -6.32 -4.18 11.93
CA PHE A 222 -6.59 -3.28 10.83
C PHE A 222 -7.73 -2.28 11.14
N GLU A 223 -8.82 -2.73 11.77
CA GLU A 223 -9.92 -1.88 12.23
C GLU A 223 -9.45 -0.83 13.25
N ASP A 224 -8.57 -1.22 14.19
CA ASP A 224 -7.98 -0.31 15.18
C ASP A 224 -7.14 0.78 14.50
N ILE A 225 -6.31 0.42 13.51
CA ILE A 225 -5.53 1.36 12.70
C ILE A 225 -6.46 2.33 11.96
N LYS A 226 -7.48 1.81 11.27
CA LYS A 226 -8.43 2.61 10.51
C LYS A 226 -9.21 3.57 11.41
N SER A 227 -9.64 3.10 12.58
CA SER A 227 -10.36 3.90 13.58
C SER A 227 -9.50 5.06 14.08
N LYS A 228 -8.25 4.80 14.45
CA LYS A 228 -7.29 5.83 14.89
C LYS A 228 -7.06 6.88 13.80
N ASN A 229 -6.74 6.43 12.59
CA ASN A 229 -6.50 7.35 11.47
C ASN A 229 -7.76 8.17 11.13
N SER A 230 -8.93 7.56 11.17
CA SER A 230 -10.22 8.23 10.97
C SER A 230 -10.46 9.34 12.00
N GLN A 231 -10.07 9.13 13.27
CA GLN A 231 -10.12 10.17 14.31
C GLN A 231 -9.11 11.29 14.06
N ASP A 232 -7.87 10.95 13.66
CA ASP A 232 -6.83 11.93 13.34
C ASP A 232 -7.23 12.82 12.13
N ILE A 233 -7.86 12.23 11.12
CA ILE A 233 -8.42 12.96 9.97
C ILE A 233 -9.52 13.91 10.44
N MET A 234 -10.48 13.43 11.25
CA MET A 234 -11.57 14.28 11.75
C MET A 234 -11.04 15.45 12.58
N SER A 235 -10.10 15.20 13.49
CA SER A 235 -9.48 16.26 14.29
C SER A 235 -8.74 17.30 13.42
N THR A 236 -8.12 16.84 12.33
CA THR A 236 -7.46 17.73 11.36
C THR A 236 -8.49 18.61 10.65
N ILE A 237 -9.59 18.03 10.17
CA ILE A 237 -10.67 18.75 9.49
C ILE A 237 -11.34 19.77 10.43
N GLU A 238 -11.61 19.41 11.67
CA GLU A 238 -12.19 20.31 12.67
C GLU A 238 -11.31 21.54 12.88
N LYS A 239 -9.99 21.35 13.03
CA LYS A 239 -9.04 22.47 13.17
C LYS A 239 -9.02 23.38 11.95
N ILE A 240 -9.06 22.80 10.74
CA ILE A 240 -9.11 23.57 9.48
C ILE A 240 -10.38 24.43 9.44
N ILE A 241 -11.54 23.83 9.76
CA ILE A 241 -12.82 24.54 9.79
C ILE A 241 -12.82 25.63 10.86
N GLU A 242 -12.18 25.41 12.01
CA GLU A 242 -11.98 26.44 13.04
C GLU A 242 -11.03 27.58 12.62
N GLY A 243 -10.46 27.52 11.41
CA GLY A 243 -9.50 28.49 10.90
C GLY A 243 -8.11 28.38 11.55
N LYS A 244 -7.81 27.27 12.22
CA LYS A 244 -6.49 27.01 12.80
C LYS A 244 -5.56 26.48 11.72
N SER A 245 -4.30 26.92 11.77
CA SER A 245 -3.25 26.30 10.96
C SER A 245 -3.05 24.85 11.40
N VAL A 246 -3.01 23.95 10.43
CA VAL A 246 -2.71 22.54 10.68
C VAL A 246 -1.41 22.20 9.95
N GLU A 247 -0.44 21.69 10.70
CA GLU A 247 0.74 21.05 10.11
C GLU A 247 0.31 19.82 9.31
N LYS A 248 1.19 19.31 8.44
CA LYS A 248 0.94 18.07 7.69
C LYS A 248 0.38 16.99 8.63
N SER A 249 -0.64 16.26 8.17
CA SER A 249 -1.35 15.26 8.96
C SER A 249 -0.39 14.31 9.68
N LYS A 250 -0.64 14.04 10.97
CA LYS A 250 0.18 13.16 11.84
C LYS A 250 -0.07 11.68 11.63
N ILE A 251 -0.85 11.29 10.62
CA ILE A 251 -1.13 9.87 10.38
C ILE A 251 0.20 9.17 10.08
N GLN A 252 0.48 8.12 10.85
CA GLN A 252 1.64 7.27 10.65
C GLN A 252 1.13 5.88 10.34
N PHE A 253 1.52 5.36 9.19
CA PHE A 253 1.20 3.99 8.84
C PHE A 253 2.16 3.03 9.52
N PRO A 254 1.67 2.02 10.25
CA PRO A 254 2.54 1.00 10.78
C PRO A 254 3.19 0.26 9.61
N LEU A 255 4.49 0.01 9.70
CA LEU A 255 5.24 -0.60 8.61
C LEU A 255 4.67 -1.94 8.09
N PRO A 256 4.05 -2.81 8.92
CA PRO A 256 3.31 -3.98 8.43
C PRO A 256 2.23 -3.68 7.39
N LEU A 257 1.53 -2.54 7.51
CA LEU A 257 0.55 -2.10 6.53
C LEU A 257 1.24 -1.70 5.21
N VAL A 258 2.33 -0.93 5.31
CA VAL A 258 3.10 -0.47 4.15
C VAL A 258 3.73 -1.64 3.39
N VAL A 259 4.39 -2.59 4.06
CA VAL A 259 4.94 -3.76 3.33
C VAL A 259 3.84 -4.67 2.80
N SER A 260 2.68 -4.74 3.49
CA SER A 260 1.55 -5.51 2.97
C SER A 260 1.00 -4.90 1.69
N SER A 261 1.00 -3.57 1.52
CA SER A 261 0.60 -2.95 0.25
C SER A 261 1.63 -3.13 -0.86
N LEU A 262 2.88 -3.46 -0.55
CA LEU A 262 3.93 -3.67 -1.55
C LEU A 262 3.98 -5.11 -2.07
N TYR A 263 3.81 -6.12 -1.22
CA TYR A 263 3.97 -7.54 -1.58
C TYR A 263 2.66 -8.32 -1.54
N GLU A 264 2.55 -9.33 -2.42
CA GLU A 264 1.46 -10.31 -2.36
C GLU A 264 1.52 -11.13 -1.07
N ASN A 265 0.48 -11.01 -0.26
CA ASN A 265 0.28 -11.72 0.99
C ASN A 265 -1.22 -11.69 1.35
N PRO A 266 -1.70 -12.43 2.35
CA PRO A 266 -3.13 -12.47 2.71
C PRO A 266 -3.74 -11.10 3.04
N SER A 267 -2.91 -10.13 3.43
CA SER A 267 -3.29 -8.77 3.78
C SER A 267 -3.11 -7.73 2.67
N HIS A 268 -2.64 -8.15 1.49
CA HIS A 268 -2.25 -7.24 0.42
C HIS A 268 -3.39 -6.34 -0.03
N ARG A 269 -4.49 -6.94 -0.49
CA ARG A 269 -5.62 -6.21 -1.08
C ARG A 269 -6.16 -5.11 -0.18
N PHE A 270 -6.43 -5.40 1.09
CA PHE A 270 -7.01 -4.38 1.98
C PHE A 270 -5.97 -3.34 2.42
N SER A 271 -4.69 -3.71 2.52
CA SER A 271 -3.63 -2.74 2.87
C SER A 271 -3.37 -1.79 1.71
N GLU A 272 -3.33 -2.31 0.48
CA GLU A 272 -3.26 -1.53 -0.76
C GLU A 272 -4.48 -0.62 -0.88
N GLU A 273 -5.69 -1.18 -0.83
CA GLU A 273 -6.93 -0.40 -0.95
C GLU A 273 -7.01 0.73 0.07
N TYR A 274 -6.60 0.49 1.32
CA TYR A 274 -6.65 1.52 2.34
C TYR A 274 -5.56 2.58 2.19
N LEU A 275 -4.31 2.17 1.95
CA LEU A 275 -3.19 3.11 1.80
C LEU A 275 -3.40 4.03 0.61
N PHE A 276 -3.81 3.49 -0.54
CA PHE A 276 -3.98 4.24 -1.79
C PHE A 276 -5.33 4.95 -1.94
N ASN A 277 -6.18 4.91 -0.91
CA ASN A 277 -7.43 5.68 -0.86
C ASN A 277 -7.54 6.60 0.36
N LEU A 278 -6.48 6.74 1.17
CA LEU A 278 -6.53 7.58 2.37
C LEU A 278 -6.86 9.03 2.02
N HIS A 279 -6.30 9.56 0.92
CA HIS A 279 -6.57 10.93 0.47
C HIS A 279 -8.06 11.19 0.23
N ASN A 280 -8.84 10.18 -0.19
CA ASN A 280 -10.28 10.30 -0.41
C ASN A 280 -11.05 10.45 0.92
N GLU A 281 -10.56 9.87 2.01
CA GLU A 281 -11.20 10.00 3.32
C GLU A 281 -11.23 11.46 3.81
N PHE A 282 -10.19 12.25 3.52
CA PHE A 282 -10.16 13.69 3.86
C PHE A 282 -11.28 14.46 3.17
N SER A 283 -11.48 14.22 1.86
CA SER A 283 -12.54 14.85 1.08
C SER A 283 -13.93 14.49 1.62
N VAL A 284 -14.19 13.20 1.78
CA VAL A 284 -15.49 12.69 2.27
C VAL A 284 -15.83 13.28 3.63
N LYS A 285 -14.88 13.25 4.57
CA LYS A 285 -15.07 13.75 5.93
C LYS A 285 -15.23 15.27 5.96
N TYR A 286 -14.51 16.02 5.14
CA TYR A 286 -14.66 17.47 5.07
C TYR A 286 -16.04 17.85 4.59
N HIS A 287 -16.50 17.29 3.47
CA HIS A 287 -17.82 17.60 2.93
C HIS A 287 -18.94 17.17 3.88
N HIS A 288 -18.77 16.02 4.56
CA HIS A 288 -19.72 15.59 5.59
C HIS A 288 -19.79 16.60 6.74
N GLN A 289 -18.65 16.98 7.32
CA GLN A 289 -18.60 17.93 8.44
C GLN A 289 -19.11 19.32 8.05
N LYS A 290 -18.73 19.81 6.86
CA LYS A 290 -19.25 21.06 6.27
C LYS A 290 -20.78 21.02 6.20
N SER A 291 -21.35 19.92 5.69
CA SER A 291 -22.82 19.80 5.55
C SER A 291 -23.55 19.84 6.88
N ILE A 292 -23.03 19.14 7.91
CA ILE A 292 -23.57 19.14 9.27
C ILE A 292 -23.51 20.55 9.86
N LEU A 293 -22.36 21.21 9.74
CA LEU A 293 -22.13 22.53 10.33
C LEU A 293 -22.96 23.61 9.63
N LEU A 294 -23.07 23.60 8.31
CA LEU A 294 -23.92 24.51 7.56
C LEU A 294 -25.40 24.35 7.93
N LYS A 295 -25.87 23.11 8.08
CA LYS A 295 -27.24 22.86 8.54
C LYS A 295 -27.49 23.48 9.92
N LYS A 296 -26.56 23.25 10.86
CA LYS A 296 -26.64 23.83 12.21
C LYS A 296 -26.63 25.37 12.17
N LEU A 297 -25.67 25.96 11.45
CA LEU A 297 -25.56 27.42 11.32
C LEU A 297 -26.78 28.04 10.64
N ASN A 298 -27.41 27.36 9.68
CA ASN A 298 -28.64 27.84 9.04
C ASN A 298 -29.82 27.95 10.00
N ASP A 299 -29.91 27.04 10.98
CA ASP A 299 -30.96 27.07 11.99
C ASP A 299 -30.63 28.04 13.14
N ASP A 300 -29.37 28.03 13.59
CA ASP A 300 -28.88 28.88 14.67
C ASP A 300 -28.89 30.37 14.27
N LEU A 301 -28.55 30.71 13.03
CA LEU A 301 -28.45 32.10 12.54
C LEU A 301 -29.77 32.68 12.00
N LYS A 302 -30.91 32.02 12.22
CA LYS A 302 -32.21 32.69 12.01
C LYS A 302 -32.32 33.82 13.03
N ILE A 303 -32.57 35.05 12.57
CA ILE A 303 -32.67 36.24 13.45
C ILE A 303 -33.67 35.99 14.58
N GLU A 304 -34.78 35.35 14.25
CA GLU A 304 -35.87 34.99 15.16
C GLU A 304 -35.43 34.06 16.29
N ASN A 305 -34.47 33.18 16.02
CA ASN A 305 -33.92 32.24 16.99
C ASN A 305 -32.77 32.88 17.78
N PHE A 306 -31.82 33.47 17.06
CA PHE A 306 -30.58 33.99 17.64
C PHE A 306 -30.85 35.14 18.59
N PHE A 307 -31.71 36.08 18.20
CA PHE A 307 -32.04 37.28 18.98
C PHE A 307 -33.38 37.16 19.72
N LYS A 308 -33.87 35.94 19.98
CA LYS A 308 -35.14 35.70 20.68
C LYS A 308 -35.20 36.40 22.04
N GLY A 309 -34.06 36.57 22.69
CA GLY A 309 -33.95 37.29 23.96
C GLY A 309 -34.38 38.75 23.85
N PHE A 310 -34.20 39.38 22.68
CA PHE A 310 -34.40 40.81 22.42
C PHE A 310 -35.65 41.14 21.59
N LEU A 311 -36.15 40.19 20.82
CA LEU A 311 -37.38 40.37 20.03
C LEU A 311 -38.57 40.73 20.92
N ASP A 312 -39.44 41.57 20.37
CA ASP A 312 -40.65 42.12 21.02
C ASP A 312 -40.36 42.97 22.28
N ARG A 313 -39.13 43.49 22.41
CA ARG A 313 -38.77 44.50 23.41
C ARG A 313 -38.67 45.87 22.80
N HIS A 314 -38.78 46.91 23.60
CA HIS A 314 -38.49 48.28 23.20
C HIS A 314 -37.04 48.63 23.54
N ALA A 315 -36.34 49.29 22.62
CA ALA A 315 -35.00 49.82 22.84
C ALA A 315 -35.10 51.26 23.38
N ILE A 316 -34.96 51.41 24.69
CA ILE A 316 -35.19 52.65 25.43
C ILE A 316 -33.87 53.37 25.64
N LEU A 317 -33.76 54.60 25.17
CA LEU A 317 -32.65 55.49 25.52
C LEU A 317 -32.88 56.07 26.93
N THR A 318 -31.86 55.97 27.79
CA THR A 318 -31.92 56.38 29.20
C THR A 318 -30.83 57.39 29.54
N THR A 319 -30.98 58.08 30.67
CA THR A 319 -29.83 58.63 31.41
C THR A 319 -29.32 57.60 32.42
N PRO A 320 -28.11 57.76 33.01
CA PRO A 320 -27.62 56.87 34.06
C PRO A 320 -28.58 56.75 35.26
N GLU A 321 -29.23 57.84 35.63
CA GLU A 321 -30.20 57.89 36.73
C GLU A 321 -31.47 57.11 36.37
N GLU A 322 -32.03 57.33 35.18
CA GLU A 322 -33.20 56.59 34.70
C GLU A 322 -32.93 55.08 34.56
N LYS A 323 -31.72 54.73 34.12
CA LYS A 323 -31.27 53.34 34.01
C LYS A 323 -31.28 52.66 35.39
N TYR A 324 -30.82 53.36 36.42
CA TYR A 324 -30.86 52.86 37.80
C TYR A 324 -32.30 52.72 38.31
N GLU A 325 -33.17 53.71 38.07
CA GLU A 325 -34.57 53.64 38.50
C GLU A 325 -35.37 52.52 37.82
N ILE A 326 -35.17 52.30 36.52
CA ILE A 326 -35.86 51.23 35.79
C ILE A 326 -35.40 49.86 36.30
N TYR A 327 -34.11 49.71 36.59
CA TYR A 327 -33.52 48.43 37.00
C TYR A 327 -33.78 48.09 38.47
N GLU A 328 -33.51 49.00 39.40
CA GLU A 328 -33.61 48.75 40.85
C GLU A 328 -35.04 48.95 41.36
N ASN A 329 -35.76 49.94 40.82
CA ASN A 329 -37.07 50.34 41.34
C ASN A 329 -38.24 49.90 40.47
N ASN A 330 -37.99 49.19 39.36
CA ASN A 330 -39.01 48.80 38.37
C ASN A 330 -39.84 49.99 37.85
N ASN A 331 -39.24 51.20 37.85
CA ASN A 331 -39.93 52.43 37.53
C ASN A 331 -39.83 52.76 36.04
N LEU A 332 -40.77 52.24 35.24
CA LEU A 332 -40.86 52.53 33.81
C LEU A 332 -42.24 53.06 33.43
N SER A 333 -42.28 54.27 32.86
CA SER A 333 -43.50 54.85 32.30
C SER A 333 -43.95 54.09 31.04
N SER A 334 -45.26 53.80 30.94
CA SER A 334 -45.89 53.22 29.75
C SER A 334 -45.64 54.08 28.51
N ASP A 335 -45.72 55.40 28.66
CA ASP A 335 -45.60 56.35 27.54
C ASP A 335 -44.19 56.28 26.94
N LYS A 336 -43.16 56.17 27.79
CA LYS A 336 -41.76 56.03 27.35
C LYS A 336 -41.51 54.70 26.64
N LEU A 337 -42.23 53.64 27.04
CA LEU A 337 -42.17 52.35 26.36
C LEU A 337 -42.80 52.46 24.97
N GLU A 338 -44.00 53.03 24.86
CA GLU A 338 -44.73 53.20 23.59
C GLU A 338 -44.02 54.10 22.58
N GLU A 339 -43.33 55.15 23.05
CA GLU A 339 -42.52 56.05 22.21
C GLU A 339 -41.19 55.43 21.76
N SER A 340 -40.73 54.37 22.43
CA SER A 340 -39.45 53.73 22.15
C SER A 340 -39.58 52.72 21.00
N PRO A 341 -38.56 52.62 20.11
CA PRO A 341 -38.61 51.70 18.98
C PRO A 341 -38.72 50.24 19.42
N LEU A 342 -39.65 49.51 18.78
CA LEU A 342 -39.81 48.07 18.96
C LEU A 342 -38.68 47.32 18.24
N VAL A 343 -38.09 46.36 18.94
CA VAL A 343 -37.03 45.49 18.43
C VAL A 343 -37.67 44.35 17.64
N GLU A 344 -37.91 44.66 16.38
CA GLU A 344 -38.31 43.69 15.37
C GLU A 344 -37.10 43.24 14.53
N LYS A 345 -37.32 42.26 13.65
CA LYS A 345 -36.30 41.77 12.72
C LYS A 345 -35.57 42.89 11.97
N ASN A 346 -36.31 43.89 11.48
CA ASN A 346 -35.73 45.01 10.73
C ASN A 346 -34.83 45.88 11.61
N TYR A 347 -35.21 46.14 12.87
CA TYR A 347 -34.37 46.86 13.83
C TYR A 347 -33.02 46.16 13.99
N ILE A 348 -33.04 44.84 14.21
CA ILE A 348 -31.82 44.02 14.37
C ILE A 348 -30.97 44.09 13.09
N LEU A 349 -31.58 43.97 11.91
CA LEU A 349 -30.86 44.04 10.63
C LEU A 349 -30.18 45.40 10.42
N GLU A 350 -30.82 46.50 10.81
CA GLU A 350 -30.22 47.84 10.74
C GLU A 350 -29.07 48.00 11.77
N GLU A 351 -29.25 47.53 13.01
CA GLU A 351 -28.18 47.56 14.01
C GLU A 351 -26.97 46.72 13.55
N LEU A 352 -27.19 45.52 13.04
CA LEU A 352 -26.13 44.65 12.52
C LEU A 352 -25.31 45.32 11.40
N LYS A 353 -25.85 46.28 10.64
CA LYS A 353 -25.06 47.05 9.66
C LYS A 353 -24.03 47.94 10.36
N LYS A 354 -24.40 48.58 11.47
CA LYS A 354 -23.52 49.44 12.27
C LYS A 354 -22.37 48.65 12.89
N TYR A 355 -22.66 47.45 13.42
CA TYR A 355 -21.64 46.57 14.00
C TYR A 355 -20.61 46.02 13.00
N ARG A 356 -20.81 46.19 11.69
CA ARG A 356 -19.79 45.88 10.69
C ARG A 356 -18.67 46.92 10.64
N GLU A 357 -18.91 48.13 11.17
CA GLU A 357 -17.91 49.17 11.21
C GLU A 357 -16.88 48.89 12.31
N PRO A 358 -15.57 48.97 11.99
CA PRO A 358 -14.51 48.83 13.00
C PRO A 358 -14.73 49.84 14.13
N HIS A 359 -14.69 49.37 15.38
CA HIS A 359 -14.82 50.17 16.61
C HIS A 359 -16.20 50.72 16.96
N TYR A 360 -17.28 50.32 16.27
CA TYR A 360 -18.64 50.64 16.75
C TYR A 360 -18.87 50.07 18.15
N LYS A 361 -19.38 50.91 19.05
CA LYS A 361 -19.90 50.55 20.36
C LYS A 361 -21.33 51.07 20.44
N SER A 362 -22.25 50.26 20.96
CA SER A 362 -23.60 50.77 21.20
C SER A 362 -23.58 51.84 22.30
N ASN A 363 -24.68 52.57 22.36
CA ASN A 363 -24.89 53.49 23.44
C ASN A 363 -25.17 52.68 24.73
N GLU A 364 -24.26 52.80 25.70
CA GLU A 364 -24.36 52.14 27.01
C GLU A 364 -25.65 52.50 27.78
N ASN A 365 -26.32 53.57 27.36
CA ASN A 365 -27.57 54.03 27.94
C ASN A 365 -28.81 53.47 27.23
N ILE A 366 -28.68 52.49 26.32
CA ILE A 366 -29.83 51.76 25.78
C ILE A 366 -30.18 50.59 26.70
N LEU A 367 -31.47 50.48 27.03
CA LEU A 367 -32.06 49.33 27.69
C LEU A 367 -33.06 48.64 26.76
N PHE A 368 -33.07 47.31 26.76
CA PHE A 368 -34.03 46.50 26.04
C PHE A 368 -35.09 45.99 27.00
N CYS A 369 -36.29 46.53 26.93
CA CYS A 369 -37.33 46.30 27.93
C CYS A 369 -38.66 45.81 27.34
N LYS A 370 -39.36 44.93 28.06
CA LYS A 370 -40.79 44.67 27.88
C LYS A 370 -41.47 44.46 29.22
N LEU A 371 -42.77 44.69 29.31
CA LEU A 371 -43.54 44.40 30.52
C LEU A 371 -43.89 42.91 30.58
N ASN A 372 -43.82 42.32 31.77
CA ASN A 372 -44.35 40.98 32.03
C ASN A 372 -45.86 41.03 32.31
N GLU A 373 -46.48 39.85 32.54
CA GLU A 373 -47.91 39.73 32.84
C GLU A 373 -48.37 40.50 34.08
N ARG A 374 -47.44 40.89 34.97
CA ARG A 374 -47.69 41.68 36.17
C ARG A 374 -47.38 43.18 35.98
N GLY A 375 -47.07 43.61 34.75
CA GLY A 375 -46.71 44.99 34.44
C GLY A 375 -45.30 45.40 34.90
N LEU A 376 -44.44 44.45 35.29
CA LEU A 376 -43.07 44.74 35.71
C LEU A 376 -42.11 44.68 34.51
N PRO A 377 -41.09 45.56 34.45
CA PRO A 377 -40.13 45.58 33.36
C PRO A 377 -39.19 44.36 33.40
N LEU A 378 -39.03 43.71 32.26
CA LEU A 378 -37.99 42.73 31.99
C LEU A 378 -36.87 43.40 31.20
N VAL A 379 -35.74 43.68 31.86
CA VAL A 379 -34.67 44.52 31.31
C VAL A 379 -33.48 43.68 30.83
N TYR A 380 -32.98 44.00 29.65
CA TYR A 380 -31.70 43.52 29.11
C TYR A 380 -30.80 44.72 28.81
N PHE A 381 -29.52 44.60 29.11
CA PHE A 381 -28.57 45.68 28.92
C PHE A 381 -28.04 45.70 27.48
N SER A 382 -27.66 46.88 27.01
CA SER A 382 -27.03 47.06 25.70
C SER A 382 -25.80 46.18 25.51
N TYR A 383 -24.94 46.03 26.52
CA TYR A 383 -23.78 45.14 26.45
C TYR A 383 -24.11 43.69 26.01
N SER A 384 -25.21 43.12 26.51
CA SER A 384 -25.63 41.77 26.11
C SER A 384 -26.06 41.71 24.65
N PHE A 385 -26.69 42.78 24.15
CA PHE A 385 -27.05 42.90 22.74
C PHE A 385 -25.80 43.08 21.86
N ASP A 386 -24.82 43.87 22.31
CA ASP A 386 -23.53 44.02 21.63
C ASP A 386 -22.82 42.68 21.45
N GLU A 387 -22.77 41.86 22.52
CA GLU A 387 -22.18 40.53 22.48
C GLU A 387 -22.89 39.63 21.46
N GLU A 388 -24.23 39.58 21.46
CA GLU A 388 -25.00 38.79 20.50
C GLU A 388 -24.81 39.29 19.06
N CYS A 389 -24.79 40.61 18.83
CA CYS A 389 -24.51 41.16 17.50
C CYS A 389 -23.12 40.74 16.98
N ARG A 390 -22.09 40.82 17.83
CA ARG A 390 -20.72 40.43 17.44
C ARG A 390 -20.60 38.93 17.19
N ASP A 391 -21.20 38.10 18.05
CA ASP A 391 -21.20 36.64 17.87
C ASP A 391 -21.97 36.24 16.60
N TYR A 392 -23.14 36.83 16.35
CA TYR A 392 -23.91 36.64 15.13
C TYR A 392 -23.07 36.97 13.88
N LEU A 393 -22.43 38.14 13.84
CA LEU A 393 -21.60 38.55 12.71
C LEU A 393 -20.42 37.61 12.50
N LYS A 394 -19.74 37.20 13.58
CA LYS A 394 -18.63 36.24 13.52
C LYS A 394 -19.07 34.90 12.94
N ARG A 395 -20.15 34.32 13.47
CA ARG A 395 -20.69 33.04 13.01
C ARG A 395 -21.23 33.12 11.58
N ASN A 396 -21.85 34.23 11.20
CA ASN A 396 -22.30 34.46 9.83
C ASN A 396 -21.13 34.62 8.86
N SER A 397 -20.03 35.26 9.27
CA SER A 397 -18.79 35.30 8.49
C SER A 397 -18.22 33.90 8.30
N HIS A 398 -18.17 33.09 9.36
CA HIS A 398 -17.71 31.70 9.28
C HIS A 398 -18.59 30.84 8.38
N LYS A 399 -19.93 31.00 8.46
CA LYS A 399 -20.87 30.35 7.55
C LYS A 399 -20.58 30.70 6.08
N LYS A 400 -20.36 31.98 5.77
CA LYS A 400 -20.03 32.42 4.40
C LYS A 400 -18.72 31.81 3.91
N ALA A 401 -17.70 31.76 4.75
CA ALA A 401 -16.42 31.13 4.42
C ALA A 401 -16.58 29.63 4.10
N LEU A 402 -17.44 28.91 4.84
CA LEU A 402 -17.81 27.53 4.53
C LEU A 402 -18.56 27.39 3.20
N GLU A 403 -19.55 28.26 2.94
CA GLU A 403 -20.32 28.26 1.69
C GLU A 403 -19.42 28.54 0.48
N ALA A 404 -18.44 29.44 0.63
CA ALA A 404 -17.46 29.80 -0.39
C ALA A 404 -16.28 28.81 -0.51
N ASP A 405 -16.26 27.74 0.28
CA ASP A 405 -15.18 26.74 0.31
C ASP A 405 -13.78 27.31 0.59
N GLU A 406 -13.70 28.39 1.39
CA GLU A 406 -12.41 29.01 1.74
C GLU A 406 -11.49 28.05 2.52
N TYR A 407 -12.08 27.15 3.32
CA TYR A 407 -11.33 26.14 4.08
C TYR A 407 -10.90 24.93 3.23
N TRP A 408 -11.53 24.72 2.07
CA TRP A 408 -11.27 23.56 1.22
C TRP A 408 -9.84 23.55 0.66
N GLN A 409 -9.30 24.72 0.34
CA GLN A 409 -7.93 24.87 -0.18
C GLN A 409 -6.87 24.25 0.75
N GLN A 410 -7.07 24.35 2.07
CA GLN A 410 -6.17 23.72 3.04
C GLN A 410 -6.29 22.19 3.02
N VAL A 411 -7.51 21.67 2.82
CA VAL A 411 -7.74 20.23 2.66
C VAL A 411 -7.12 19.71 1.37
N GLU A 412 -7.19 20.47 0.27
CA GLU A 412 -6.55 20.10 -1.00
C GLU A 412 -5.03 19.96 -0.88
N ILE A 413 -4.37 20.82 -0.10
CA ILE A 413 -2.93 20.71 0.18
C ILE A 413 -2.61 19.40 0.91
N ILE A 414 -3.44 19.01 1.89
CA ILE A 414 -3.29 17.74 2.61
C ILE A 414 -3.55 16.55 1.70
N ILE A 415 -4.58 16.61 0.86
CA ILE A 415 -4.87 15.59 -0.16
C ILE A 415 -3.67 15.42 -1.10
N ALA A 416 -3.11 16.52 -1.60
CA ALA A 416 -1.95 16.50 -2.49
C ALA A 416 -0.71 15.89 -1.80
N PHE A 417 -0.50 16.21 -0.52
CA PHE A 417 0.56 15.58 0.28
C PHE A 417 0.38 14.05 0.37
N TRP A 418 -0.82 13.57 0.66
CA TRP A 418 -1.08 12.13 0.76
C TRP A 418 -0.98 11.42 -0.59
N LYS A 419 -1.46 12.03 -1.68
CA LYS A 419 -1.25 11.50 -3.03
C LYS A 419 0.24 11.37 -3.38
N SER A 420 1.05 12.37 -3.03
CA SER A 420 2.50 12.30 -3.23
C SER A 420 3.15 11.19 -2.40
N TYR A 421 2.68 10.94 -1.18
CA TYR A 421 3.15 9.83 -0.35
C TYR A 421 2.74 8.48 -0.93
N GLU A 422 1.50 8.36 -1.37
CA GLU A 422 0.98 7.19 -2.08
C GLU A 422 1.84 6.89 -3.33
N ASP A 423 2.09 7.88 -4.18
CA ASP A 423 2.95 7.75 -5.36
C ASP A 423 4.38 7.33 -4.98
N GLU A 424 4.94 7.88 -3.89
CA GLU A 424 6.25 7.48 -3.38
C GLU A 424 6.27 5.98 -3.01
N ILE A 425 5.27 5.51 -2.25
CA ILE A 425 5.16 4.10 -1.86
C ILE A 425 4.96 3.21 -3.09
N ALA A 426 4.08 3.59 -4.02
CA ALA A 426 3.86 2.86 -5.27
C ALA A 426 5.17 2.70 -6.07
N SER A 427 6.00 3.75 -6.11
CA SER A 427 7.30 3.73 -6.80
C SER A 427 8.30 2.72 -6.23
N LYS A 428 8.10 2.25 -4.98
CA LYS A 428 8.95 1.25 -4.34
C LYS A 428 8.69 -0.16 -4.86
N ARG A 429 7.56 -0.41 -5.54
CA ARG A 429 7.22 -1.72 -6.13
C ARG A 429 7.93 -1.86 -7.47
N VAL A 430 8.92 -2.75 -7.54
CA VAL A 430 9.61 -3.09 -8.78
C VAL A 430 8.73 -4.02 -9.62
N SER A 431 8.61 -3.72 -10.91
CA SER A 431 7.81 -4.48 -11.89
C SER A 431 8.50 -5.68 -12.54
#